data_AF-A0A800CLY2-F1
#
_entry.id   AF-A0A800CLY2-F1
#
_cell.length_a   1.000
_cell.length_b   1.000
_cell.length_c   1.000
_cell.angle_alpha   90.00
_cell.angle_beta   90.00
_cell.angle_gamma   90.00
#
_symmetry.space_group_name_H-M   'P 1'
#
loop_
_entity.id
_entity.type
_entity.pdbx_description
1 polymer ?
#
loop_
_entity_poly.entity_id
_entity_poly.type
_entity_poly.pdbx_seq_one_letter_code
_entity_poly.pdbx_strand_id
1 'polypeptide(L)' 'MSIKGNHKGFTLIELLLVVVILAVLAAIAIPRFSSSAKEAKIAACKANITNINTQLELYYTKNGTWP' A
#
# COMPACT_ATOMS: atom_id res chain seq x y z
N MET A 1 44.24 -2.98 32.71
CA MET A 1 44.15 -2.75 31.25
C MET A 1 42.81 -2.07 30.97
N SER A 2 42.77 -0.74 30.87
CA SER A 2 41.50 0.00 30.72
C SER A 2 41.16 0.15 29.24
N ILE A 3 40.09 -0.53 28.79
CA ILE A 3 39.55 -0.40 27.44
C ILE A 3 38.79 0.93 27.38
N LYS A 4 39.42 1.96 26.82
CA LYS A 4 38.78 3.26 26.62
C LYS A 4 37.90 3.17 25.37
N GLY A 5 36.61 2.92 25.58
CA GLY A 5 35.60 2.94 24.52
C GLY A 5 35.51 4.33 23.89
N ASN A 6 35.73 4.42 22.59
CA ASN A 6 35.62 5.67 21.84
C ASN A 6 34.14 5.92 21.53
N HIS A 7 33.40 6.46 22.49
CA HIS A 7 31.99 6.84 22.31
C HIS A 7 31.90 8.09 21.41
N LYS A 8 31.90 7.90 20.09
CA LYS A 8 31.52 8.94 19.13
C LYS A 8 30.00 9.10 19.17
N GLY A 9 29.53 10.27 19.62
CA GLY A 9 28.13 10.65 19.52
C GLY A 9 27.74 11.00 18.08
N PHE A 10 26.46 10.87 17.76
CA PHE A 10 25.87 11.29 16.48
C PHE A 10 25.92 12.81 16.34
N THR A 11 26.17 13.32 15.13
CA THR A 11 26.10 14.76 14.87
C THR A 11 24.67 15.18 14.53
N LEU A 12 24.32 16.44 14.86
CA LEU A 12 23.03 17.01 14.48
C LEU A 12 22.87 17.09 12.95
N ILE A 13 23.98 17.27 12.22
CA ILE A 13 23.97 17.34 10.75
C ILE A 13 23.63 16.00 10.11
N GLU A 14 24.12 14.88 10.67
CA GLU A 14 23.76 13.54 10.19
C GLU A 14 22.26 13.27 10.38
N LEU A 15 21.70 13.64 11.53
CA LEU A 15 20.27 13.44 11.80
C LEU A 15 19.40 14.34 10.90
N LEU A 16 19.84 15.57 10.63
CA LEU A 16 19.16 16.48 9.71
C LEU A 16 19.13 15.92 8.28
N LEU A 17 20.26 15.43 7.77
CA LEU A 17 20.34 14.81 6.45
C LEU A 17 19.38 13.62 6.32
N VAL A 18 19.31 12.77 7.36
CA VAL A 18 18.41 11.61 7.38
C VAL A 18 16.95 12.03 7.27
N VAL A 19 16.51 13.03 8.05
CA VAL A 19 15.12 13.51 7.99
C VAL A 19 14.79 14.13 6.64
N VAL A 20 15.74 14.85 6.01
CA VAL A 20 15.58 15.39 4.66
C VAL A 20 15.36 14.27 3.63
N ILE A 21 16.18 13.23 3.66
CA ILE A 21 16.03 12.08 2.75
C ILE A 21 14.68 11.39 2.98
N LEU A 22 14.29 11.16 4.24
CA LEU A 22 12.99 10.56 4.58
C LEU A 22 11.81 11.42 4.10
N ALA A 23 11.91 12.74 4.20
CA ALA A 23 10.87 13.65 3.72
C ALA A 23 10.69 13.58 2.19
N VAL A 24 11.79 13.55 1.43
CA VAL A 24 11.74 13.41 -0.04
C VAL A 24 11.14 12.06 -0.43
N LEU A 25 11.57 10.97 0.21
CA LEU A 25 11.02 9.63 -0.04
C LEU A 25 9.52 9.56 0.29
N ALA A 26 9.10 10.11 1.44
CA ALA A 26 7.71 10.14 1.85
C ALA A 26 6.83 10.96 0.88
N ALA A 27 7.33 12.11 0.41
CA ALA A 27 6.62 12.96 -0.55
C ALA A 27 6.27 12.23 -1.86
N ILE A 28 7.13 11.32 -2.32
CA ILE A 28 6.89 10.52 -3.53
C ILE A 28 6.09 9.24 -3.21
N ALA A 29 6.39 8.58 -2.10
CA ALA A 29 5.79 7.29 -1.74
C ALA A 29 4.31 7.39 -1.36
N ILE A 30 3.92 8.43 -0.60
CA ILE A 30 2.54 8.61 -0.12
C ILE A 30 1.52 8.74 -1.27
N PRO A 31 1.68 9.66 -2.25
CA PRO A 31 0.72 9.79 -3.34
C PRO A 31 0.68 8.55 -4.22
N ARG A 32 1.84 7.92 -4.47
CA ARG A 32 1.92 6.67 -5.25
C ARG A 32 1.16 5.54 -4.56
N PHE A 33 1.37 5.35 -3.27
CA PHE A 33 0.68 4.32 -2.49
C PHE A 33 -0.83 4.57 -2.42
N SER A 34 -1.24 5.84 -2.22
CA SER A 34 -2.66 6.23 -2.22
C SER A 34 -3.36 5.92 -3.55
N SER A 35 -2.72 6.25 -4.69
CA SER A 35 -3.25 5.92 -6.01
C SER A 35 -3.38 4.41 -6.21
N SER A 36 -2.32 3.66 -5.88
CA SER A 36 -2.31 2.20 -6.01
C SER A 36 -3.37 1.52 -5.14
N ALA A 37 -3.58 2.00 -3.90
CA ALA A 37 -4.64 1.49 -3.03
C ALA A 37 -6.05 1.77 -3.60
N LYS A 38 -6.26 2.94 -4.21
CA LYS A 38 -7.52 3.26 -4.89
C LYS A 38 -7.75 2.37 -6.11
N GLU A 39 -6.74 2.18 -6.94
CA GLU A 39 -6.81 1.27 -8.10
C GLU A 39 -7.11 -0.17 -7.68
N ALA A 40 -6.46 -0.66 -6.62
CA ALA A 40 -6.74 -1.99 -6.08
C ALA A 40 -8.20 -2.14 -5.63
N LYS A 41 -8.78 -1.11 -4.99
CA LYS A 41 -10.21 -1.12 -4.62
C LYS A 41 -11.13 -1.13 -5.84
N ILE A 42 -10.79 -0.37 -6.88
CA ILE A 42 -11.56 -0.35 -8.14
C ILE A 42 -11.49 -1.71 -8.83
N ALA A 43 -10.29 -2.32 -8.89
CA ALA A 43 -10.09 -3.65 -9.46
C ALA A 43 -10.88 -4.72 -8.70
N ALA A 44 -10.85 -4.69 -7.37
CA ALA A 44 -11.63 -5.59 -6.53
C ALA A 44 -13.15 -5.42 -6.75
N CYS A 45 -13.63 -4.18 -6.83
CA CYS A 45 -15.03 -3.90 -7.14
C CYS A 45 -15.44 -4.47 -8.51
N LYS A 46 -14.63 -4.25 -9.54
CA LYS A 46 -14.87 -4.81 -10.88
C LYS A 46 -14.90 -6.34 -10.87
N ALA A 47 -13.97 -6.97 -10.16
CA ALA A 47 -13.95 -8.43 -10.00
C ALA A 47 -15.21 -8.94 -9.30
N ASN A 48 -15.67 -8.25 -8.26
CA ASN A 48 -16.90 -8.60 -7.55
C ASN A 48 -18.14 -8.49 -8.45
N ILE A 49 -18.25 -7.43 -9.26
CA ILE A 49 -19.36 -7.27 -10.22
C ILE A 49 -19.38 -8.44 -11.20
N THR A 50 -18.23 -8.78 -11.80
CA THR A 50 -18.12 -9.92 -12.71
C THR A 50 -18.50 -11.22 -12.01
N ASN A 51 -18.01 -11.47 -10.80
CA ASN A 51 -18.35 -12.65 -10.02
C ASN A 51 -19.85 -12.74 -9.70
N ILE A 52 -20.50 -11.62 -9.38
CA ILE A 52 -21.94 -11.59 -9.11
C ILE A 52 -22.71 -11.89 -10.40
N ASN A 53 -22.37 -11.24 -11.52
CA ASN A 53 -23.04 -11.50 -12.81
C ASN A 53 -22.93 -12.97 -13.23
N THR A 54 -21.75 -13.57 -13.12
CA THR A 54 -21.58 -15.00 -13.41
C THR A 54 -22.44 -15.87 -12.50
N GLN A 55 -22.55 -15.54 -11.21
CA GLN A 55 -23.42 -16.27 -10.29
C GLN A 55 -24.91 -16.09 -10.61
N LEU A 56 -25.34 -14.89 -11.02
CA LEU A 56 -26.71 -14.62 -11.44
C LEU A 56 -27.05 -15.41 -12.71
N GLU A 57 -26.16 -15.43 -13.71
CA GLU A 57 -26.33 -16.21 -14.94
C GLU A 57 -26.43 -17.71 -14.64
N LEU A 58 -25.60 -18.21 -13.72
CA LEU A 58 -25.67 -19.60 -13.27
C LEU A 58 -26.99 -19.90 -12.55
N TYR A 59 -27.49 -18.97 -11.74
CA TYR A 59 -28.79 -19.12 -11.07
C TYR A 59 -29.92 -19.18 -12.10
N TYR A 60 -29.94 -18.25 -13.05
CA TYR A 60 -30.94 -18.22 -14.13
C TYR A 60 -30.90 -19.50 -14.95
N THR A 61 -29.71 -19.97 -15.31
CA THR A 61 -29.53 -21.23 -16.04
C THR A 61 -30.06 -22.44 -15.26
N LYS A 62 -29.93 -22.45 -13.93
CA LYS A 62 -30.39 -23.56 -13.08
C LYS A 62 -31.90 -23.52 -12.80
N ASN A 63 -32.46 -22.33 -12.58
CA ASN A 63 -33.83 -22.17 -12.06
C ASN A 63 -34.81 -21.63 -13.10
N GLY A 64 -34.33 -21.16 -14.26
CA GLY A 64 -35.15 -20.56 -15.32
C GLY A 64 -35.69 -19.16 -15.00
N THR A 65 -35.38 -18.63 -13.82
CA THR A 65 -35.80 -17.31 -13.35
C THR A 65 -34.63 -16.58 -12.69
N TRP A 66 -34.66 -15.26 -12.68
CA TRP A 66 -33.71 -14.48 -11.89
C TRP A 66 -34.02 -14.61 -10.40
N PRO A 67 -32.98 -14.60 -9.53
CA PRO A 67 -33.19 -14.65 -8.08
C PRO A 67 -33.84 -13.37 -7.54
#